data_AF-A0A662GYU7-F1
#
_entry.id   AF-A0A662GYU7-F1
#
_cell.length_a   1.000
_cell.length_b   1.000
_cell.length_c   1.000
_cell.angle_alpha   90.00
_cell.angle_beta   90.00
_cell.angle_gamma   90.00
#
_symmetry.space_group_name_H-M   'P 1'
#
loop_
_entity.id
_entity.type
_entity.pdbx_description
1 polymer ?
#
loop_
_entity_poly.entity_id
_entity_poly.type
_entity_poly.pdbx_seq_one_letter_code
_entity_poly.pdbx_strand_id
1 'polypeptide(L)'
;MVLAVVSLLLVVLLIGLAVVPQANATPQTRWAKTYGGSRDDAACSVQETIDGGYIVAGGTYSFGAGDVDVWVLKLDENGGIEWQKTYGGSGYDIAWSVQQTSDGGYIVAGGTGSFGEGVWVLKLDRSGKIEWQKTYGGRYGDWAYSVQETSDGGYIVAGY
;
A
#
# COMPACT_ATOMS: atom_id res chain seq x y z
N MET A 1 -50.36 -48.91 -48.27
CA MET A 1 -50.45 -47.50 -48.72
C MET A 1 -51.38 -46.82 -47.71
N VAL A 2 -50.96 -46.05 -46.70
CA VAL A 2 -49.87 -45.06 -46.54
C VAL A 2 -49.34 -45.12 -45.08
N LEU A 3 -48.08 -44.73 -44.86
CA LEU A 3 -47.34 -44.64 -43.58
C LEU A 3 -47.67 -43.35 -42.76
N ALA A 4 -47.60 -43.42 -41.42
CA ALA A 4 -47.20 -42.35 -40.46
C ALA A 4 -47.17 -42.99 -39.03
N VAL A 5 -46.09 -43.14 -38.24
CA VAL A 5 -44.89 -42.38 -37.81
C VAL A 5 -45.13 -41.53 -36.53
N VAL A 6 -44.43 -41.91 -35.43
CA VAL A 6 -44.11 -41.27 -34.11
C VAL A 6 -45.27 -40.93 -33.13
N SER A 7 -45.17 -40.95 -31.79
CA SER A 7 -44.03 -40.70 -30.89
C SER A 7 -44.21 -41.24 -29.46
N LEU A 8 -43.09 -41.72 -28.91
CA LEU A 8 -42.81 -42.08 -27.52
C LEU A 8 -42.48 -40.80 -26.72
N LEU A 9 -43.12 -40.58 -25.56
CA LEU A 9 -42.67 -39.53 -24.61
C LEU A 9 -42.06 -40.20 -23.37
N LEU A 10 -40.74 -40.40 -23.41
CA LEU A 10 -39.93 -40.72 -22.23
C LEU A 10 -39.54 -39.37 -21.59
N VAL A 11 -40.06 -39.06 -20.41
CA VAL A 11 -39.62 -37.91 -19.61
C VAL A 11 -38.30 -38.30 -18.95
N VAL A 12 -37.17 -37.92 -19.54
CA VAL A 12 -35.87 -37.94 -18.87
C VAL A 12 -35.60 -36.52 -18.37
N LEU A 13 -35.77 -36.33 -17.06
CA LEU A 13 -35.38 -35.12 -16.36
C LEU A 13 -33.83 -35.07 -16.33
N LEU A 14 -33.23 -34.45 -17.34
CA LEU A 14 -31.81 -34.11 -17.32
C LEU A 14 -31.60 -32.99 -16.29
N ILE A 15 -31.24 -33.37 -15.06
CA ILE A 15 -30.55 -32.44 -14.16
C ILE A 15 -29.20 -32.18 -14.81
N GLY A 16 -29.13 -31.10 -15.60
CA GLY A 16 -27.86 -30.54 -16.01
C GLY A 16 -27.12 -30.10 -14.75
N LEU A 17 -26.24 -30.97 -14.24
CA LEU A 17 -25.12 -30.51 -13.43
C LEU A 17 -24.32 -29.60 -14.36
N ALA A 18 -24.62 -28.30 -14.36
CA ALA A 18 -23.63 -27.33 -14.71
C ALA A 18 -22.53 -27.49 -13.66
N VAL A 19 -21.50 -28.26 -14.02
CA VAL A 19 -20.20 -28.09 -13.39
C VAL A 19 -19.85 -26.64 -13.69
N VAL A 20 -20.19 -25.73 -12.78
CA VAL A 20 -19.60 -24.41 -12.76
C VAL A 20 -18.11 -24.72 -12.66
N PRO A 21 -17.28 -24.42 -13.67
CA PRO A 21 -15.85 -24.56 -13.50
C PRO A 21 -15.54 -23.54 -12.41
N GLN A 22 -15.32 -24.01 -11.19
CA GLN A 22 -14.69 -23.19 -10.19
C GLN A 22 -13.30 -22.97 -10.78
N ALA A 23 -13.10 -21.78 -11.36
CA ALA A 23 -11.82 -21.39 -11.89
C ALA A 23 -10.86 -21.42 -10.69
N ASN A 24 -10.14 -22.53 -10.56
CA ASN A 24 -8.96 -22.63 -9.73
C ASN A 24 -7.90 -21.75 -10.41
N ALA A 25 -8.13 -20.44 -10.41
CA ALA A 25 -7.12 -19.47 -10.74
C ALA A 25 -6.11 -19.54 -9.61
N THR A 26 -5.10 -20.40 -9.77
CA THR A 26 -3.88 -20.28 -8.99
C THR A 26 -3.42 -18.83 -9.09
N PRO A 27 -3.20 -18.13 -7.96
CA PRO A 27 -2.72 -16.77 -7.99
C PRO A 27 -1.47 -16.68 -8.88
N GLN A 28 -1.60 -16.02 -10.02
CA GLN A 28 -0.48 -15.81 -10.93
C GLN A 28 0.15 -14.47 -10.60
N THR A 29 1.43 -14.49 -10.23
CA THR A 29 2.23 -13.28 -10.07
C THR A 29 2.27 -12.54 -11.40
N ARG A 30 1.71 -11.32 -11.46
CA ARG A 30 1.76 -10.47 -12.65
C ARG A 30 3.15 -9.87 -12.86
N TRP A 31 3.77 -9.40 -11.78
CA TRP A 31 5.13 -8.92 -11.75
C TRP A 31 5.72 -9.11 -10.35
N ALA A 32 7.05 -9.16 -10.28
CA ALA A 32 7.81 -9.12 -9.04
C ALA A 32 9.02 -8.21 -9.27
N LYS A 33 9.24 -7.26 -8.36
CA LYS A 33 10.32 -6.28 -8.43
C LYS A 33 10.93 -6.07 -7.05
N THR A 34 12.21 -5.73 -7.04
CA THR A 34 12.96 -5.35 -5.85
C THR A 34 13.33 -3.89 -5.97
N TYR A 35 13.23 -3.17 -4.86
CA TYR A 35 13.63 -1.77 -4.76
C TYR A 35 14.58 -1.64 -3.58
N GLY A 36 15.67 -0.92 -3.76
CA GLY A 36 16.69 -0.70 -2.73
C GLY A 36 18.03 -0.32 -3.35
N GLY A 37 19.03 -0.12 -2.51
CA GLY A 37 20.40 0.18 -2.89
C GLY A 37 21.40 -0.87 -2.38
N SER A 38 22.58 -0.42 -1.96
CA SER A 38 23.68 -1.29 -1.52
C SER A 38 23.63 -1.65 -0.03
N ARG A 39 22.67 -1.12 0.72
CA ARG A 39 22.47 -1.34 2.16
C ARG A 39 21.06 -1.88 2.42
N ASP A 40 20.73 -2.04 3.71
CA ASP A 40 19.44 -2.57 4.13
C ASP A 40 18.31 -1.57 3.83
N ASP A 41 17.24 -2.07 3.22
CA ASP A 41 16.05 -1.31 2.89
C ASP A 41 14.82 -2.17 3.21
N ALA A 42 13.77 -1.56 3.74
CA ALA A 42 12.58 -2.26 4.17
C ALA A 42 11.33 -1.50 3.72
N ALA A 43 10.36 -2.22 3.16
CA ALA A 43 8.99 -1.75 2.99
C ALA A 43 8.14 -2.25 4.16
N CYS A 44 7.46 -1.33 4.85
CA CYS A 44 6.66 -1.63 6.03
C CYS A 44 5.15 -1.54 5.74
N SER A 45 4.78 -0.70 4.76
CA SER A 45 3.39 -0.48 4.37
C SER A 45 3.26 -0.28 2.88
N VAL A 46 2.18 -0.79 2.30
CA VAL A 46 1.81 -0.62 0.90
C VAL A 46 0.31 -0.43 0.77
N GLN A 47 -0.11 0.44 -0.14
CA GLN A 47 -1.51 0.61 -0.51
C GLN A 47 -1.63 0.77 -2.03
N GLU A 48 -2.60 0.10 -2.64
CA GLU A 48 -3.01 0.41 -4.02
C GLU A 48 -3.61 1.83 -4.06
N THR A 49 -3.22 2.62 -5.06
CA THR A 49 -3.68 3.99 -5.23
C THR A 49 -4.84 4.06 -6.22
N ILE A 50 -5.64 5.13 -6.16
CA ILE A 50 -6.83 5.32 -6.97
C ILE A 50 -6.56 5.34 -8.48
N ASP A 51 -5.31 5.61 -8.87
CA ASP A 51 -4.83 5.57 -10.26
C ASP A 51 -4.37 4.17 -10.69
N GLY A 52 -4.57 3.14 -9.87
CA GLY A 52 -4.17 1.75 -10.14
C GLY A 52 -2.71 1.44 -9.83
N GLY A 53 -1.94 2.43 -9.38
CA GLY A 53 -0.58 2.25 -8.91
C GLY A 53 -0.49 1.80 -7.45
N TYR A 54 0.68 2.02 -6.84
CA TYR A 54 0.91 1.68 -5.43
C TYR A 54 1.71 2.76 -4.72
N ILE A 55 1.36 3.09 -3.49
CA ILE A 55 2.21 3.85 -2.57
C ILE A 55 2.83 2.89 -1.56
N VAL A 56 4.14 2.98 -1.37
CA VAL A 56 4.92 2.13 -0.47
C VAL A 56 5.70 3.03 0.48
N ALA A 57 5.75 2.69 1.76
CA ALA A 57 6.57 3.38 2.74
C ALA A 57 7.32 2.41 3.66
N GLY A 58 8.49 2.83 4.12
CA GLY A 58 9.32 2.09 5.05
C GLY A 58 10.59 2.85 5.43
N GLY A 59 11.70 2.13 5.55
CA GLY A 59 13.01 2.67 5.92
C GLY A 59 14.10 2.31 4.90
N THR A 60 15.08 3.19 4.74
CA THR A 60 16.27 2.96 3.88
C THR A 60 17.55 3.34 4.61
N TYR A 61 18.57 2.48 4.54
CA TYR A 61 19.96 2.86 4.85
C TYR A 61 20.77 3.17 3.59
N SER A 62 20.18 2.92 2.41
CA SER A 62 20.82 3.09 1.11
C SER A 62 20.76 4.53 0.58
N PHE A 63 19.75 5.30 0.99
CA PHE A 63 19.49 6.65 0.49
C PHE A 63 19.30 7.63 1.64
N GLY A 64 19.49 8.93 1.37
CA GLY A 64 19.19 9.99 2.32
C GLY A 64 20.36 10.41 3.21
N ALA A 65 20.07 10.89 4.42
CA ALA A 65 21.01 11.48 5.37
C ALA A 65 21.01 10.68 6.68
N GLY A 66 22.17 10.56 7.31
CA GLY A 66 22.27 9.90 8.63
C GLY A 66 22.12 8.38 8.59
N ASP A 67 21.31 7.86 9.50
CA ASP A 67 21.11 6.42 9.72
C ASP A 67 20.04 5.85 8.78
N VAL A 68 18.91 5.39 9.30
CA VAL A 68 17.75 4.97 8.49
C VAL A 68 16.88 6.18 8.22
N ASP A 69 16.45 6.36 6.97
CA ASP A 69 15.50 7.41 6.58
C ASP A 69 14.15 6.83 6.16
N VAL A 70 13.07 7.62 6.34
CA VAL A 70 11.77 7.28 5.77
C VAL A 70 11.93 7.25 4.26
N TRP A 71 11.56 6.13 3.64
CA TRP A 71 11.58 6.00 2.18
C TRP A 71 10.17 5.74 1.67
N VAL A 72 9.73 6.57 0.73
CA VAL A 72 8.41 6.45 0.10
C VAL A 72 8.57 6.31 -1.41
N LEU A 73 7.90 5.32 -1.98
CA LEU A 73 7.85 5.08 -3.42
C LEU A 73 6.41 5.18 -3.89
N LYS A 74 6.18 5.96 -4.94
CA LYS A 74 4.99 5.83 -5.78
C LYS A 74 5.35 5.00 -7.00
N LEU A 75 4.57 3.95 -7.20
CA LEU A 75 4.70 3.00 -8.28
C LEU A 75 3.50 3.11 -9.23
N ASP A 76 3.72 2.77 -10.49
CA ASP A 76 2.67 2.49 -11.47
C ASP A 76 2.08 1.07 -11.26
N GLU A 77 1.04 0.74 -12.01
CA GLU A 77 0.33 -0.56 -11.96
C GLU A 77 1.24 -1.79 -12.25
N ASN A 78 2.38 -1.58 -12.92
CA ASN A 78 3.36 -2.59 -13.29
C ASN A 78 4.59 -2.56 -12.36
N GLY A 79 4.54 -1.79 -11.26
CA GLY A 79 5.65 -1.60 -10.34
C GLY A 79 6.80 -0.76 -10.92
N GLY A 80 6.59 0.03 -11.97
CA GLY A 80 7.55 1.05 -12.37
C GLY A 80 7.58 2.17 -11.33
N ILE A 81 8.75 2.72 -10.99
CA ILE A 81 8.84 3.85 -10.07
C ILE A 81 8.40 5.11 -10.81
N GLU A 82 7.28 5.71 -10.40
CA GLU A 82 6.88 7.05 -10.85
C GLU A 82 7.72 8.11 -10.12
N TRP A 83 7.85 7.96 -8.81
CA TRP A 83 8.79 8.73 -8.00
C TRP A 83 9.18 7.98 -6.73
N GLN A 84 10.33 8.33 -6.18
CA GLN A 84 10.77 7.89 -4.85
C GLN A 84 11.44 9.06 -4.12
N LYS A 85 11.26 9.13 -2.80
CA LYS A 85 11.82 10.20 -1.96
C LYS A 85 12.19 9.66 -0.59
N THR A 86 13.25 10.24 -0.03
CA THR A 86 13.60 10.06 1.37
C THR A 86 13.19 11.27 2.20
N TYR A 87 12.81 11.01 3.45
CA TYR A 87 12.50 12.04 4.44
C TYR A 87 13.15 11.64 5.76
N GLY A 88 13.89 12.57 6.34
CA GLY A 88 14.62 12.33 7.58
C GLY A 88 15.75 13.33 7.75
N GLY A 89 16.55 13.11 8.77
CA GLY A 89 17.62 14.02 9.19
C GLY A 89 18.93 13.30 9.44
N SER A 90 19.58 13.56 10.58
CA SER A 90 20.84 12.89 10.93
C SER A 90 20.64 11.69 11.85
N GLY A 91 19.45 11.53 12.42
CA GLY A 91 19.07 10.41 13.30
C GLY A 91 18.39 9.29 12.53
N TYR A 92 17.64 8.44 13.25
CA TYR A 92 16.79 7.42 12.65
C TYR A 92 15.41 7.99 12.32
N ASP A 93 14.87 7.62 11.17
CA ASP A 93 13.56 8.02 10.68
C ASP A 93 12.98 6.81 9.94
N ILE A 94 11.83 6.28 10.38
CA ILE A 94 11.21 5.11 9.73
C ILE A 94 9.70 5.23 9.71
N ALA A 95 9.10 4.92 8.56
CA ALA A 95 7.67 4.88 8.38
C ALA A 95 7.14 3.46 8.54
N TRP A 96 6.03 3.33 9.26
CA TRP A 96 5.34 2.06 9.47
C TRP A 96 4.00 2.00 8.75
N SER A 97 3.46 3.15 8.36
CA SER A 97 2.15 3.23 7.70
C SER A 97 2.12 4.35 6.67
N VAL A 98 1.51 4.07 5.53
CA VAL A 98 1.16 5.07 4.50
C VAL A 98 -0.25 4.84 4.01
N GLN A 99 -0.93 5.93 3.69
CA GLN A 99 -2.23 5.91 3.04
C GLN A 99 -2.35 7.05 2.03
N GLN A 100 -2.89 6.79 0.84
CA GLN A 100 -3.35 7.82 -0.07
C GLN A 100 -4.56 8.54 0.53
N THR A 101 -4.53 9.88 0.49
CA THR A 101 -5.57 10.75 1.02
C THR A 101 -6.56 11.14 -0.08
N SER A 102 -7.76 11.57 0.34
CA SER A 102 -8.89 11.93 -0.53
C SER A 102 -8.59 13.09 -1.48
N ASP A 103 -7.64 13.96 -1.12
CA ASP A 103 -7.12 15.05 -1.95
C ASP A 103 -6.08 14.59 -3.00
N GLY A 104 -5.78 13.29 -3.06
CA GLY A 104 -4.81 12.67 -3.98
C GLY A 104 -3.36 12.73 -3.50
N GLY A 105 -3.09 13.29 -2.32
CA GLY A 105 -1.82 13.21 -1.62
C GLY A 105 -1.66 11.93 -0.81
N TYR A 106 -0.77 11.96 0.19
CA TYR A 106 -0.48 10.81 1.03
C TYR A 106 -0.20 11.22 2.47
N ILE A 107 -0.69 10.44 3.43
CA ILE A 107 -0.34 10.56 4.84
C ILE A 107 0.58 9.41 5.23
N VAL A 108 1.68 9.72 5.91
CA VAL A 108 2.70 8.78 6.35
C VAL A 108 2.89 8.92 7.85
N ALA A 109 2.99 7.81 8.57
CA ALA A 109 3.26 7.82 10.00
C ALA A 109 4.35 6.83 10.40
N GLY A 110 5.12 7.22 11.40
CA GLY A 110 6.29 6.48 11.87
C GLY A 110 6.89 7.08 13.13
N GLY A 111 8.21 6.96 13.26
CA GLY A 111 8.99 7.62 14.31
C GLY A 111 10.21 8.33 13.75
N THR A 112 10.68 9.33 14.48
CA THR A 112 11.85 10.14 14.17
C THR A 112 12.71 10.33 15.41
N GLY A 113 14.03 10.26 15.24
CA GLY A 113 15.04 10.78 16.17
C GLY A 113 15.66 12.10 15.67
N SER A 114 15.26 12.57 14.48
CA SER A 114 15.82 13.74 13.81
C SER A 114 15.10 15.05 14.15
N PHE A 115 13.80 14.99 14.45
CA PHE A 115 12.94 16.19 14.60
C PHE A 115 12.31 16.32 15.99
N GLY A 116 13.06 15.87 17.01
CA GLY A 116 12.53 15.62 18.35
C GLY A 116 12.01 14.19 18.42
N GLU A 117 12.60 13.39 19.31
CA GLU A 117 12.28 11.97 19.46
C GLU A 117 10.77 11.76 19.63
N GLY A 118 10.18 10.87 18.83
CA GLY A 118 8.78 10.50 18.97
C GLY A 118 8.08 10.16 17.65
N VAL A 119 6.75 10.15 17.72
CA VAL A 119 5.87 9.91 16.58
C VAL A 119 6.08 11.01 15.54
N TRP A 120 6.25 10.61 14.29
CA TRP A 120 6.34 11.54 13.16
C TRP A 120 5.25 11.27 12.15
N VAL A 121 4.55 12.33 11.74
CA VAL A 121 3.47 12.29 10.76
C VAL A 121 3.79 13.28 9.64
N LEU A 122 3.81 12.80 8.40
CA LEU A 122 4.03 13.60 7.20
C LEU A 122 2.79 13.57 6.32
N LYS A 123 2.31 14.75 5.92
CA LYS A 123 1.38 14.88 4.80
C LYS A 123 2.16 15.31 3.57
N LEU A 124 1.99 14.52 2.51
CA LEU A 124 2.61 14.70 1.22
C LEU A 124 1.55 15.09 0.19
N ASP A 125 1.94 15.91 -0.77
CA ASP A 125 1.17 16.13 -1.99
C ASP A 125 1.33 14.95 -2.96
N ARG A 126 0.63 15.00 -4.10
CA ARG A 126 0.66 13.93 -5.12
C ARG A 126 2.07 13.65 -5.69
N SER A 127 2.96 14.63 -5.65
CA SER A 127 4.35 14.52 -6.12
C SER A 127 5.33 14.05 -5.05
N GLY A 128 4.84 13.81 -3.82
CA GLY A 128 5.68 13.49 -2.66
C GLY A 128 6.35 14.72 -2.04
N LYS A 129 5.88 15.94 -2.29
CA LYS A 129 6.38 17.12 -1.55
C LYS A 129 5.69 17.17 -0.20
N ILE A 130 6.43 17.46 0.86
CA ILE A 130 5.84 17.71 2.19
C ILE A 130 4.95 18.95 2.12
N GLU A 131 3.67 18.79 2.44
CA GLU A 131 2.73 19.89 2.69
C GLU A 131 2.84 20.34 4.14
N TRP A 132 2.85 19.39 5.06
CA TRP A 132 3.14 19.62 6.47
C TRP A 132 3.72 18.36 7.11
N GLN A 133 4.41 18.57 8.23
CA GLN A 133 4.89 17.49 9.08
C GLN A 133 4.70 17.88 10.55
N LYS A 134 4.44 16.90 11.41
CA LYS A 134 4.23 17.10 12.84
C LYS A 134 4.89 15.97 13.63
N THR A 135 5.48 16.34 14.75
CA THR A 135 5.98 15.40 15.75
C THR A 135 5.10 15.42 16.98
N TYR A 136 4.84 14.24 17.54
CA TYR A 136 4.04 14.04 18.75
C TYR A 136 4.80 13.10 19.68
N GLY A 137 4.78 13.37 20.98
CA GLY A 137 5.48 12.54 21.95
C GLY A 137 6.31 13.35 22.94
N GLY A 138 7.08 12.62 23.75
CA GLY A 138 7.89 13.16 24.83
C GLY A 138 9.37 12.78 24.73
N ARG A 139 10.06 12.79 25.89
CA ARG A 139 11.50 12.50 25.99
C ARG A 139 11.84 11.00 25.82
N TYR A 140 10.85 10.18 25.51
CA TYR A 140 10.98 8.74 25.36
C TYR A 140 10.46 8.38 23.98
N GLY A 141 11.09 7.41 23.31
CA GLY A 141 10.77 7.07 21.93
C GLY A 141 9.34 6.56 21.78
N ASP A 142 8.46 7.44 21.31
CA ASP A 142 7.10 7.13 20.89
C ASP A 142 7.09 6.76 19.39
N TRP A 143 6.26 5.81 18.98
CA TRP A 143 6.20 5.30 17.61
C TRP A 143 4.77 5.22 17.09
N ALA A 144 4.52 5.68 15.86
CA ALA A 144 3.25 5.41 15.19
C ALA A 144 3.38 4.22 14.25
N TYR A 145 2.40 3.30 14.32
CA TYR A 145 2.33 2.09 13.50
C TYR A 145 1.18 2.09 12.50
N SER A 146 0.20 2.99 12.68
CA SER A 146 -0.94 3.10 11.78
C SER A 146 -1.39 4.54 11.67
N VAL A 147 -1.73 4.94 10.43
CA VAL A 147 -2.42 6.20 10.15
C VAL A 147 -3.58 5.95 9.18
N GLN A 148 -4.69 6.64 9.41
CA GLN A 148 -5.85 6.66 8.52
C GLN A 148 -6.47 8.06 8.46
N GLU A 149 -6.82 8.51 7.26
CA GLU A 149 -7.68 9.66 7.02
C GLU A 149 -9.10 9.36 7.50
N THR A 150 -9.70 10.33 8.18
CA THR A 150 -11.08 10.26 8.67
C THR A 150 -12.06 10.88 7.69
N SER A 151 -13.34 10.54 7.80
CA SER A 151 -14.38 11.01 6.85
C SER A 151 -14.64 12.53 6.90
N ASP A 152 -14.15 13.22 7.93
CA ASP A 152 -14.19 14.67 8.08
C ASP A 152 -12.91 15.36 7.54
N GLY A 153 -12.00 14.62 6.91
CA GLY A 153 -10.72 15.11 6.37
C GLY A 153 -9.60 15.24 7.41
N GLY A 154 -9.82 14.75 8.63
CA GLY A 154 -8.80 14.60 9.66
C GLY A 154 -7.95 13.35 9.50
N TYR A 155 -7.15 13.04 10.53
CA TYR A 155 -6.31 11.85 10.58
C TYR A 155 -6.33 11.23 11.97
N ILE A 156 -6.43 9.90 12.05
CA ILE A 156 -6.21 9.11 13.26
C ILE A 156 -4.85 8.44 13.15
N VAL A 157 -4.05 8.55 14.21
CA VAL A 157 -2.72 7.95 14.31
C VAL A 157 -2.70 7.08 15.57
N ALA A 158 -2.23 5.84 15.44
CA ALA A 158 -2.14 4.89 16.55
C ALA A 158 -0.70 4.41 16.73
N GLY A 159 -0.28 4.30 17.99
CA GLY A 159 1.10 4.11 18.40
C GLY A 159 1.24 3.93 19.91
N TYR A 160 2.47 3.79 20.40
CA TYR A 160 2.81 3.75 21.83
C TYR A 160 4.12 4.48 22.12
#